data_AF-A0A414LA43-F1
#
_entry.id   AF-A0A414LA43-F1
#
_cell.length_a   1.000
_cell.length_b   1.000
_cell.length_c   1.000
_cell.angle_alpha   90.00
_cell.angle_beta   90.00
_cell.angle_gamma   90.00
#
_symmetry.space_group_name_H-M   'P 1'
#
loop_
_entity.id
_entity.type
_entity.pdbx_description
1 polymer ?
#
loop_
_entity_poly.entity_id
_entity_poly.type
_entity_poly.pdbx_seq_one_letter_code
_entity_poly.pdbx_strand_id
1 'polypeptide(L)'
;MNFRLIAFLLLLSVLCSCERRDITYYMESEISVTADWSRAGLEEEKEEGATLVIFPQDGSQPRVLLTGEREYTTVRLPLGTYDVVLFNRTFTDFNNLLFRGQDAVEALEAYAREVVTRASTRVIVSSPDKLAAATIHHFEVTDDMLGNYAPAASRAACPAGACKMHFTPVPLTRRIQVTLNVKGLQNVREVRCTLYGVPLSVFLHDGHAGEELGGQEFTVGSPAFDQGSFTDGTMKGTLDVFGFDRSLSHSILLRALLVDGKTVIEQTLTDITVEEQTDEIGNITLHIEASVPKTFPDVKPEGGSDSGFDVSVDDWEDDQQVDIPV
;
A
#
# COMPACT_ATOMS: atom_id res chain seq x y z
N MET A 1 -35.20 75.15 -32.03
CA MET A 1 -34.73 74.14 -31.06
C MET A 1 -33.22 74.24 -30.96
N ASN A 2 -32.69 74.73 -29.83
CA ASN A 2 -31.31 75.19 -29.73
C ASN A 2 -30.30 74.03 -29.80
N PHE A 3 -29.45 74.02 -30.83
CA PHE A 3 -28.37 73.04 -31.03
C PHE A 3 -27.48 72.88 -29.78
N ARG A 4 -27.27 73.97 -29.03
CA ARG A 4 -26.54 73.97 -27.76
C ARG A 4 -27.23 73.18 -26.64
N LEU A 5 -28.56 73.17 -26.61
CA LEU A 5 -29.34 72.42 -25.62
C LEU A 5 -29.27 70.91 -25.91
N ILE A 6 -29.32 70.54 -27.19
CA ILE A 6 -29.18 69.16 -27.66
C ILE A 6 -27.77 68.63 -27.37
N ALA A 7 -26.74 69.44 -27.65
CA ALA A 7 -25.35 69.08 -27.34
C ALA A 7 -25.12 68.91 -25.83
N PHE A 8 -25.72 69.76 -24.99
CA PHE A 8 -25.62 69.67 -23.54
C PHE A 8 -26.34 68.42 -22.98
N LEU A 9 -27.52 68.09 -23.50
CA LEU A 9 -28.26 66.88 -23.14
C LEU A 9 -27.53 65.60 -23.58
N LEU A 10 -26.92 65.60 -24.77
CA LEU A 10 -26.08 64.50 -25.24
C LEU A 10 -24.83 64.32 -24.38
N LEU A 11 -24.18 65.42 -23.98
CA LEU A 11 -23.01 65.37 -23.08
C LEU A 11 -23.37 64.80 -21.70
N LEU A 12 -24.54 65.16 -21.16
CA LEU A 12 -25.08 64.60 -19.91
C LEU A 12 -25.38 63.09 -20.04
N SER A 13 -25.85 62.62 -21.20
CA SER A 13 -26.09 61.18 -21.43
C SER A 13 -24.80 60.35 -21.55
N VAL A 14 -23.70 60.94 -22.04
CA VAL A 14 -22.39 60.28 -22.07
C VAL A 14 -21.73 60.25 -20.69
N LEU A 15 -21.98 61.28 -19.86
CA LEU A 15 -21.47 61.35 -18.47
C LEU A 15 -22.30 60.56 -17.46
N CYS A 16 -23.53 60.16 -17.81
CA CYS A 16 -24.39 59.26 -17.04
C CYS A 16 -24.36 57.81 -17.54
N SER A 17 -23.30 57.39 -18.24
CA SER A 17 -23.04 55.97 -18.46
C SER A 17 -22.65 55.33 -17.12
N CYS A 18 -23.65 55.00 -16.30
CA CYS A 18 -23.47 54.08 -15.19
C CYS A 18 -22.99 52.76 -15.80
N GLU A 19 -21.74 52.40 -15.56
CA GLU A 19 -21.23 51.06 -15.78
C GLU A 19 -22.12 50.13 -14.95
N ARG A 20 -23.08 49.46 -15.60
CA ARG A 20 -23.91 48.45 -14.97
C ARG A 20 -22.93 47.34 -14.60
N ARG A 21 -22.62 47.20 -13.30
CA ARG A 21 -21.87 46.05 -12.80
C ARG A 21 -22.57 44.80 -13.32
N ASP A 22 -21.89 44.03 -14.15
CA ASP A 22 -22.33 42.69 -14.48
C ASP A 22 -22.51 41.94 -13.16
N ILE A 23 -23.68 41.33 -12.97
CA ILE A 23 -23.92 40.44 -11.84
C ILE A 23 -23.13 39.18 -12.18
N THR A 24 -21.89 39.11 -11.73
CA THR A 24 -21.09 37.89 -11.85
C THR A 24 -21.70 36.86 -10.91
N TYR A 25 -22.45 35.90 -11.48
CA TYR A 25 -22.94 34.75 -10.75
C TYR A 25 -21.80 33.76 -10.59
N TYR A 26 -21.45 33.45 -9.34
CA TYR A 26 -20.49 32.41 -9.02
C TYR A 26 -21.26 31.10 -8.88
N MET A 27 -20.90 30.09 -9.66
CA MET A 27 -21.58 28.79 -9.70
C MET A 27 -20.89 27.72 -8.86
N GLU A 28 -19.78 28.09 -8.20
CA GLU A 28 -18.96 27.19 -7.40
C GLU A 28 -18.63 27.84 -6.05
N SER A 29 -18.30 27.00 -5.08
CA SER A 29 -17.66 27.35 -3.82
C SER A 29 -16.22 26.83 -3.81
N GLU A 30 -15.29 27.65 -3.36
CA GLU A 30 -13.92 27.23 -3.06
C GLU A 30 -13.88 26.58 -1.67
N ILE A 31 -13.51 25.31 -1.63
CA ILE A 31 -13.43 24.50 -0.42
C ILE A 31 -11.97 24.36 -0.04
N SER A 32 -11.65 24.72 1.20
CA SER A 32 -10.34 24.46 1.78
C SER A 32 -10.27 23.01 2.24
N VAL A 33 -9.27 22.27 1.76
CA VAL A 33 -9.05 20.87 2.12
C VAL A 33 -7.78 20.81 2.94
N THR A 34 -7.87 20.20 4.11
CA THR A 34 -6.74 19.99 5.03
C THR A 34 -6.64 18.53 5.39
N ALA A 35 -5.42 18.07 5.68
CA ALA A 35 -5.18 16.69 6.08
C ALA A 35 -4.16 16.60 7.22
N ASP A 36 -4.52 15.87 8.27
CA ASP A 36 -3.63 15.49 9.35
C ASP A 36 -3.11 14.05 9.11
N TRP A 37 -1.86 13.95 8.66
CA TRP A 37 -1.19 12.69 8.35
C TRP A 37 -0.51 12.04 9.56
N SER A 38 -0.65 12.62 10.75
CA SER A 38 0.02 12.13 11.97
C SER A 38 -0.38 10.73 12.40
N ARG A 39 -1.39 10.12 11.76
CA ARG A 39 -1.83 8.75 12.02
C ARG A 39 -1.65 7.79 10.85
N ALA A 40 -1.03 8.26 9.76
CA ALA A 40 -0.96 7.51 8.51
C ALA A 40 0.24 6.54 8.41
N GLY A 41 1.25 6.67 9.29
CA GLY A 41 2.45 5.84 9.22
C GLY A 41 3.37 6.12 8.03
N LEU A 42 3.31 7.35 7.52
CA LEU A 42 3.97 7.82 6.29
C LEU A 42 4.92 9.00 6.57
N GLU A 43 5.70 8.91 7.65
CA GLU A 43 6.65 9.96 8.05
C GLU A 43 7.76 10.15 7.02
N GLU A 44 8.17 9.06 6.37
CA GLU A 44 9.17 9.08 5.29
C GLU A 44 8.65 9.70 3.98
N GLU A 45 7.32 9.81 3.81
CA GLU A 45 6.67 10.34 2.60
C GLU A 45 6.22 11.80 2.77
N LYS A 46 6.86 12.55 3.67
CA LYS A 46 6.43 13.93 4.01
C LYS A 46 6.46 14.90 2.84
N GLU A 47 7.44 14.73 1.95
CA GLU A 47 7.62 15.56 0.77
C GLU A 47 6.80 15.06 -0.44
N GLU A 48 6.09 13.94 -0.29
CA GLU A 48 5.23 13.41 -1.35
C GLU A 48 3.83 14.05 -1.30
N GLY A 49 3.20 14.14 -2.46
CA GLY A 49 1.84 14.67 -2.61
C GLY A 49 0.75 13.69 -2.16
N ALA A 50 -0.50 14.10 -2.33
CA ALA A 50 -1.67 13.25 -2.12
C ALA A 50 -2.64 13.36 -3.30
N THR A 51 -3.62 12.45 -3.35
CA THR A 51 -4.67 12.46 -4.35
C THR A 51 -6.03 12.59 -3.68
N LEU A 52 -6.79 13.59 -4.12
CA LEU A 52 -8.17 13.81 -3.74
C LEU A 52 -9.08 13.32 -4.88
N VAL A 53 -9.96 12.37 -4.57
CA VAL A 53 -10.96 11.85 -5.50
C VAL A 53 -12.33 12.28 -5.02
N ILE A 54 -13.05 13.02 -5.84
CA ILE A 54 -14.35 13.60 -5.51
C ILE A 54 -15.41 12.93 -6.36
N PHE A 55 -16.37 12.28 -5.70
CA PHE A 55 -17.47 11.54 -6.29
C PHE A 55 -18.77 12.33 -6.12
N PRO A 56 -19.31 12.95 -7.18
CA PRO A 56 -20.64 13.55 -7.14
C PRO A 56 -21.73 12.49 -6.93
N GLN A 57 -22.62 12.68 -5.98
CA GLN A 57 -23.73 11.75 -5.72
C GLN A 57 -24.85 11.82 -6.77
N ASP A 58 -24.79 12.80 -7.67
CA ASP A 58 -25.71 12.93 -8.81
C ASP A 58 -25.38 11.99 -9.99
N GLY A 59 -24.31 11.19 -9.87
CA GLY A 59 -23.85 10.26 -10.90
C GLY A 59 -22.96 10.91 -11.97
N SER A 60 -22.58 12.18 -11.79
CA SER A 60 -21.58 12.83 -12.63
C SER A 60 -20.20 12.18 -12.47
N GLN A 61 -19.33 12.37 -13.47
CA GLN A 61 -18.00 11.76 -13.47
C GLN A 61 -17.16 12.22 -12.26
N PRO A 62 -16.49 11.30 -11.55
CA PRO A 62 -15.58 11.65 -10.47
C PRO A 62 -14.42 12.53 -10.93
N ARG A 63 -13.98 13.43 -10.05
CA ARG A 63 -12.86 14.34 -10.28
C ARG A 63 -11.66 13.90 -9.47
N VAL A 64 -10.51 13.76 -10.12
CA VAL A 64 -9.23 13.45 -9.48
C VAL A 64 -8.37 14.71 -9.46
N LEU A 65 -7.90 15.10 -8.27
CA LEU A 65 -7.00 16.23 -8.07
C LEU A 65 -5.72 15.76 -7.37
N LEU A 66 -4.58 16.10 -7.97
CA LEU A 66 -3.28 15.85 -7.36
C LEU A 66 -2.89 17.06 -6.51
N THR A 67 -2.51 16.82 -5.26
CA THR A 67 -2.02 17.86 -4.36
C THR A 67 -0.51 17.78 -4.29
N GLY A 68 0.17 18.87 -4.66
CA GLY A 68 1.63 18.96 -4.50
C GLY A 68 2.02 19.01 -3.02
N GLU A 69 1.23 19.71 -2.21
CA GLU A 69 1.32 19.72 -0.75
C GLU A 69 0.25 18.78 -0.20
N ARG A 70 0.65 17.74 0.56
CA ARG A 70 -0.29 16.73 1.07
C ARG A 70 -1.17 17.23 2.22
N GLU A 71 -0.76 18.30 2.92
CA GLU A 71 -1.44 18.81 4.11
C GLU A 71 -2.54 19.83 3.78
N TYR A 72 -2.46 20.49 2.62
CA TYR A 72 -3.36 21.56 2.24
C TYR A 72 -3.58 21.64 0.73
N THR A 73 -4.85 21.82 0.33
CA THR A 73 -5.19 22.24 -1.02
C THR A 73 -6.51 23.02 -1.03
N THR A 74 -6.88 23.54 -2.19
CA THR A 74 -8.19 24.15 -2.43
C THR A 74 -8.83 23.53 -3.66
N VAL A 75 -10.14 23.33 -3.62
CA VAL A 75 -10.91 22.81 -4.75
C VAL A 75 -12.16 23.66 -4.96
N ARG A 76 -12.60 23.81 -6.21
CA ARG A 76 -13.88 24.46 -6.53
C ARG A 76 -14.92 23.42 -6.86
N LEU A 77 -16.04 23.47 -6.15
CA LEU A 77 -17.16 22.56 -6.29
C LEU A 77 -18.46 23.33 -6.56
N PRO A 78 -19.26 22.91 -7.54
CA PRO A 78 -20.61 23.44 -7.72
C PRO A 78 -21.56 22.93 -6.62
N LEU A 79 -22.77 23.48 -6.60
CA LEU A 79 -23.86 23.01 -5.73
C LEU A 79 -24.08 21.50 -5.93
N GLY A 80 -24.13 20.75 -4.83
CA GLY A 80 -24.30 19.31 -4.88
C GLY A 80 -23.80 18.61 -3.62
N THR A 81 -23.94 17.29 -3.59
CA THR A 81 -23.47 16.42 -2.51
C THR A 81 -22.38 15.50 -3.05
N TYR A 82 -21.30 15.34 -2.28
CA TYR A 82 -20.10 14.63 -2.71
C TYR A 82 -19.60 13.66 -1.65
N ASP A 83 -19.15 12.49 -2.09
CA ASP A 83 -18.24 11.66 -1.31
C ASP A 83 -16.80 11.94 -1.75
N VAL A 84 -15.87 12.01 -0.81
CA VAL A 84 -14.50 12.44 -1.11
C VAL A 84 -13.51 11.52 -0.42
N VAL A 85 -12.58 10.96 -1.20
CA VAL A 85 -11.48 10.13 -0.72
C VAL A 85 -10.17 10.88 -0.88
N LEU A 86 -9.36 10.90 0.17
CA LEU A 86 -7.98 11.37 0.14
C LEU A 86 -7.05 10.18 0.41
N PHE A 87 -6.03 9.97 -0.42
CA PHE A 87 -4.99 8.96 -0.19
C PHE A 87 -3.60 9.47 -0.57
N ASN A 88 -2.54 8.84 -0.05
CA ASN A 88 -1.16 9.26 -0.30
C ASN A 88 -0.75 9.02 -1.77
N ARG A 89 0.18 9.85 -2.28
CA ARG A 89 0.73 9.75 -3.64
C ARG A 89 -0.33 9.92 -4.73
N THR A 90 -0.14 9.25 -5.85
CA THR A 90 -1.02 9.20 -7.01
C THR A 90 -1.30 7.77 -7.44
N PHE A 91 -2.32 7.58 -8.26
CA PHE A 91 -2.69 6.26 -8.80
C PHE A 91 -1.56 5.52 -9.53
N THR A 92 -0.51 6.22 -9.97
CA THR A 92 0.57 5.67 -10.79
C THR A 92 1.93 5.60 -10.09
N ASP A 93 2.07 6.21 -8.92
CA ASP A 93 3.37 6.31 -8.22
C ASP A 93 3.65 5.11 -7.30
N PHE A 94 2.66 4.22 -7.12
CA PHE A 94 2.88 2.97 -6.41
C PHE A 94 3.59 1.95 -7.29
N ASN A 95 4.61 1.29 -6.72
CA ASN A 95 5.39 0.26 -7.39
C ASN A 95 4.62 -1.07 -7.47
N ASN A 96 3.95 -1.42 -6.36
CA ASN A 96 3.37 -2.74 -6.14
C ASN A 96 1.84 -2.71 -5.97
N LEU A 97 1.21 -1.56 -6.16
CA LEU A 97 -0.25 -1.39 -6.14
C LEU A 97 -0.79 -0.95 -7.51
N LEU A 98 -2.03 -1.35 -7.78
CA LEU A 98 -2.87 -0.83 -8.84
C LEU A 98 -4.26 -0.49 -8.27
N PHE A 99 -5.05 0.27 -9.02
CA PHE A 99 -6.36 0.72 -8.59
C PHE A 99 -7.44 0.43 -9.63
N ARG A 100 -8.64 0.09 -9.17
CA ARG A 100 -9.84 -0.13 -9.98
C ARG A 100 -11.07 0.49 -9.32
N GLY A 101 -12.18 0.57 -10.05
CA GLY A 101 -13.45 1.10 -9.55
C GLY A 101 -13.43 2.60 -9.26
N GLN A 102 -12.67 3.38 -10.04
CA GLN A 102 -12.56 4.84 -9.85
C GLN A 102 -13.86 5.62 -10.18
N ASP A 103 -14.93 4.94 -10.56
CA ASP A 103 -16.22 5.49 -10.92
C ASP A 103 -17.19 5.63 -9.73
N ALA A 104 -16.96 4.91 -8.62
CA ALA A 104 -17.79 4.99 -7.42
C ALA A 104 -16.93 4.91 -6.14
N VAL A 105 -17.36 5.59 -5.07
CA VAL A 105 -16.59 5.64 -3.81
C VAL A 105 -16.48 4.25 -3.17
N GLU A 106 -17.55 3.45 -3.23
CA GLU A 106 -17.61 2.09 -2.69
C GLU A 106 -16.85 1.08 -3.54
N ALA A 107 -16.57 1.40 -4.81
CA ALA A 107 -15.85 0.53 -5.73
C ALA A 107 -14.34 0.83 -5.77
N LEU A 108 -13.92 1.98 -5.23
CA LEU A 108 -12.52 2.42 -5.31
C LEU A 108 -11.63 1.49 -4.47
N GLU A 109 -10.87 0.66 -5.18
CA GLU A 109 -10.14 -0.46 -4.60
C GLU A 109 -8.68 -0.46 -5.05
N ALA A 110 -7.77 -0.61 -4.10
CA ALA A 110 -6.35 -0.87 -4.33
C ALA A 110 -6.07 -2.37 -4.28
N TYR A 111 -5.31 -2.90 -5.25
CA TYR A 111 -4.99 -4.32 -5.34
C TYR A 111 -3.53 -4.55 -5.72
N ALA A 112 -3.00 -5.73 -5.39
CA ALA A 112 -1.62 -6.08 -5.70
C ALA A 112 -1.34 -6.07 -7.21
N ARG A 113 -0.24 -5.43 -7.60
CA ARG A 113 0.21 -5.36 -8.99
C ARG A 113 0.74 -6.70 -9.50
N GLU A 114 1.60 -7.36 -8.73
CA GLU A 114 2.31 -8.56 -9.16
C GLU A 114 1.80 -9.79 -8.41
N VAL A 115 0.95 -10.56 -9.09
CA VAL A 115 0.29 -11.75 -8.54
C VAL A 115 0.51 -12.93 -9.47
N VAL A 116 1.03 -14.03 -8.92
CA VAL A 116 1.29 -15.29 -9.64
C VAL A 116 0.36 -16.37 -9.11
N THR A 117 -0.16 -17.22 -9.99
CA THR A 117 -0.98 -18.37 -9.57
C THR A 117 -0.08 -19.59 -9.33
N ARG A 118 -0.13 -20.15 -8.12
CA ARG A 118 0.61 -21.36 -7.71
C ARG A 118 -0.39 -22.38 -7.15
N ALA A 119 -0.46 -23.55 -7.77
CA ALA A 119 -1.38 -24.62 -7.38
C ALA A 119 -2.84 -24.14 -7.18
N SER A 120 -3.33 -23.30 -8.10
CA SER A 120 -4.65 -22.66 -8.08
C SER A 120 -4.86 -21.57 -7.02
N THR A 121 -3.85 -21.24 -6.21
CA THR A 121 -3.88 -20.11 -5.29
C THR A 121 -3.13 -18.92 -5.87
N ARG A 122 -3.72 -17.73 -5.81
CA ARG A 122 -3.05 -16.50 -6.20
C ARG A 122 -2.10 -16.04 -5.09
N VAL A 123 -0.88 -15.69 -5.46
CA VAL A 123 0.18 -15.29 -4.54
C VAL A 123 0.77 -13.97 -4.99
N ILE A 124 0.69 -12.96 -4.13
CA ILE A 124 1.40 -11.70 -4.27
C ILE A 124 2.88 -11.98 -4.08
N VAL A 125 3.71 -11.63 -5.07
CA VAL A 125 5.16 -11.90 -5.04
C VAL A 125 5.99 -10.65 -4.70
N SER A 126 5.35 -9.49 -4.68
CA SER A 126 5.93 -8.19 -4.35
C SER A 126 5.05 -7.50 -3.33
N SER A 127 5.54 -7.28 -2.10
CA SER A 127 4.75 -6.72 -0.99
C SER A 127 4.09 -5.40 -1.38
N PRO A 128 2.81 -5.18 -1.04
CA PRO A 128 2.12 -3.92 -1.28
C PRO A 128 2.87 -2.76 -0.64
N ASP A 129 2.90 -1.62 -1.33
CA ASP A 129 3.43 -0.37 -0.79
C ASP A 129 2.54 0.14 0.34
N LYS A 130 3.07 1.02 1.21
CA LYS A 130 2.26 1.66 2.24
C LYS A 130 1.16 2.53 1.63
N LEU A 131 -0.08 2.22 1.96
CA LEU A 131 -1.27 2.98 1.57
C LEU A 131 -1.98 3.50 2.80
N ALA A 132 -2.34 4.78 2.81
CA ALA A 132 -3.22 5.37 3.80
C ALA A 132 -4.29 6.21 3.12
N ALA A 133 -5.51 6.17 3.65
CA ALA A 133 -6.62 6.95 3.12
C ALA A 133 -7.57 7.45 4.22
N ALA A 134 -8.38 8.46 3.86
CA ALA A 134 -9.54 8.89 4.63
C ALA A 134 -10.66 9.33 3.70
N THR A 135 -11.89 9.20 4.20
CA THR A 135 -13.10 9.46 3.44
C THR A 135 -14.02 10.41 4.19
N ILE A 136 -14.57 11.38 3.47
CA ILE A 136 -15.69 12.20 3.93
C ILE A 136 -16.89 11.83 3.07
N HIS A 137 -17.98 11.47 3.73
CA HIS A 137 -19.24 11.16 3.06
C HIS A 137 -20.20 12.34 3.11
N HIS A 138 -21.04 12.48 2.09
CA HIS A 138 -22.13 13.45 2.02
C HIS A 138 -21.71 14.91 2.28
N PHE A 139 -20.54 15.33 1.78
CA PHE A 139 -20.16 16.73 1.82
C PHE A 139 -21.08 17.56 0.93
N GLU A 140 -21.83 18.49 1.52
CA GLU A 140 -22.82 19.29 0.82
C GLU A 140 -22.28 20.70 0.50
N VAL A 141 -22.41 21.11 -0.77
CA VAL A 141 -22.20 22.49 -1.22
C VAL A 141 -23.57 23.12 -1.44
N THR A 142 -23.89 24.12 -0.63
CA THR A 142 -25.16 24.85 -0.67
C THR A 142 -25.03 26.20 -1.39
N ASP A 143 -26.15 26.81 -1.75
CA ASP A 143 -26.20 28.07 -2.51
C ASP A 143 -25.50 29.24 -1.80
N ASP A 144 -25.59 29.31 -0.47
CA ASP A 144 -24.97 30.33 0.37
C ASP A 144 -23.44 30.20 0.48
N MET A 145 -22.86 29.08 0.01
CA MET A 145 -21.41 28.90 -0.08
C MET A 145 -20.82 29.47 -1.38
N LEU A 146 -21.64 29.67 -2.42
CA LEU A 146 -21.16 30.01 -3.76
C LEU A 146 -20.51 31.40 -3.80
N GLY A 147 -19.40 31.52 -4.54
CA GLY A 147 -18.70 32.80 -4.72
C GLY A 147 -17.89 33.26 -3.51
N ASN A 148 -17.59 32.38 -2.56
CA ASN A 148 -16.73 32.68 -1.41
C ASN A 148 -15.27 33.04 -1.78
N TYR A 149 -14.84 32.78 -3.02
CA TYR A 149 -13.55 33.18 -3.57
C TYR A 149 -13.59 34.51 -4.34
N ALA A 150 -14.76 35.15 -4.43
CA ALA A 150 -14.91 36.40 -5.17
C ALA A 150 -14.05 37.54 -4.57
N PRO A 151 -13.81 38.63 -5.33
CA PRO A 151 -13.16 39.82 -4.81
C PRO A 151 -13.87 40.34 -3.56
N ALA A 152 -13.13 40.96 -2.63
CA ALA A 152 -13.65 41.36 -1.32
C ALA A 152 -14.95 42.19 -1.37
N ALA A 153 -15.16 42.97 -2.43
CA ALA A 153 -16.37 43.78 -2.61
C ALA A 153 -17.65 42.97 -2.91
N SER A 154 -17.53 41.71 -3.36
CA SER A 154 -18.64 40.83 -3.77
C SER A 154 -18.54 39.43 -3.15
N ARG A 155 -17.65 39.23 -2.17
CA ARG A 155 -17.40 37.95 -1.53
C ARG A 155 -18.56 37.57 -0.62
N ALA A 156 -19.24 36.47 -0.95
CA ALA A 156 -20.13 35.80 -0.01
C ALA A 156 -19.29 35.29 1.16
N ALA A 157 -19.73 35.58 2.39
CA ALA A 157 -19.10 34.98 3.57
C ALA A 157 -19.46 33.50 3.58
N CYS A 158 -18.44 32.63 3.59
CA CYS A 158 -18.71 31.22 3.79
C CYS A 158 -19.40 31.00 5.14
N PRO A 159 -20.49 30.22 5.21
CA PRO A 159 -21.08 29.81 6.47
C PRO A 159 -20.04 29.18 7.39
N ALA A 160 -20.17 29.40 8.70
CA ALA A 160 -19.13 29.03 9.67
C ALA A 160 -18.78 27.54 9.57
N GLY A 161 -17.57 27.24 9.08
CA GLY A 161 -17.05 25.88 8.95
C GLY A 161 -17.50 25.11 7.70
N ALA A 162 -18.42 25.62 6.88
CA ALA A 162 -19.02 24.87 5.77
C ALA A 162 -18.07 24.64 4.58
N CYS A 163 -17.25 25.62 4.23
CA CYS A 163 -16.34 25.54 3.06
C CYS A 163 -15.01 24.88 3.41
N LYS A 164 -15.01 23.87 4.28
CA LYS A 164 -13.81 23.19 4.74
C LYS A 164 -14.02 21.68 4.82
N MET A 165 -13.03 20.93 4.34
CA MET A 165 -12.87 19.51 4.58
C MET A 165 -11.61 19.28 5.41
N HIS A 166 -11.70 18.39 6.40
CA HIS A 166 -10.57 17.96 7.19
C HIS A 166 -10.48 16.44 7.20
N PHE A 167 -9.36 15.91 6.73
CA PHE A 167 -9.08 14.48 6.65
C PHE A 167 -8.08 14.07 7.74
N THR A 168 -8.23 12.85 8.24
CA THR A 168 -7.23 12.20 9.10
C THR A 168 -6.97 10.80 8.54
N PRO A 169 -6.10 10.65 7.52
CA PRO A 169 -5.82 9.37 6.89
C PRO A 169 -5.30 8.32 7.87
N VAL A 170 -5.72 7.08 7.67
CA VAL A 170 -5.28 5.91 8.45
C VAL A 170 -4.65 4.87 7.51
N PRO A 171 -3.72 4.02 8.01
CA PRO A 171 -3.08 3.01 7.19
C PRO A 171 -4.10 1.95 6.75
N LEU A 172 -4.14 1.66 5.45
CA LEU A 172 -4.92 0.57 4.87
C LEU A 172 -4.09 -0.70 4.67
N THR A 173 -2.77 -0.57 4.59
CA THR A 173 -1.84 -1.71 4.60
C THR A 173 -1.23 -1.89 5.99
N ARG A 174 -1.09 -3.15 6.43
CA ARG A 174 -0.52 -3.51 7.73
C ARG A 174 0.83 -4.19 7.57
N ARG A 175 1.76 -3.88 8.48
CA ARG A 175 3.05 -4.55 8.54
C ARG A 175 2.96 -5.82 9.38
N ILE A 176 3.54 -6.89 8.88
CA ILE A 176 3.71 -8.15 9.61
C ILE A 176 5.20 -8.39 9.80
N GLN A 177 5.59 -8.65 11.04
CA GLN A 177 6.89 -9.17 11.42
C GLN A 177 6.73 -10.65 11.75
N VAL A 178 7.51 -11.50 11.10
CA VAL A 178 7.43 -12.95 11.29
C VAL A 178 8.71 -13.42 11.97
N THR A 179 8.56 -14.21 13.03
CA THR A 179 9.65 -14.95 13.68
C THR A 179 9.40 -16.44 13.51
N LEU A 180 10.35 -17.13 12.89
CA LEU A 180 10.29 -18.58 12.67
C LEU A 180 11.30 -19.28 13.56
N ASN A 181 10.83 -20.22 14.39
CA ASN A 181 11.67 -21.12 15.16
C ASN A 181 12.05 -22.34 14.30
N VAL A 182 13.34 -22.52 14.04
CA VAL A 182 13.88 -23.49 13.07
C VAL A 182 14.83 -24.46 13.77
N LYS A 183 14.58 -25.75 13.60
CA LYS A 183 15.52 -26.81 14.00
C LYS A 183 16.40 -27.21 12.82
N GLY A 184 17.72 -27.26 13.03
CA GLY A 184 18.67 -27.50 11.94
C GLY A 184 18.96 -26.26 11.08
N LEU A 185 18.90 -25.07 11.67
CA LEU A 185 19.16 -23.76 11.06
C LEU A 185 20.54 -23.67 10.39
N GLN A 186 21.55 -24.37 10.91
CA GLN A 186 22.91 -24.38 10.35
C GLN A 186 22.98 -24.88 8.90
N ASN A 187 22.00 -25.68 8.48
CA ASN A 187 21.94 -26.25 7.13
C ASN A 187 21.18 -25.36 6.14
N VAL A 188 20.62 -24.23 6.58
CA VAL A 188 19.78 -23.36 5.75
C VAL A 188 20.66 -22.39 4.95
N ARG A 189 20.41 -22.33 3.63
CA ARG A 189 21.02 -21.35 2.73
C ARG A 189 20.08 -20.19 2.44
N GLU A 190 18.84 -20.49 2.08
CA GLU A 190 17.83 -19.50 1.72
C GLU A 190 16.45 -20.02 2.11
N VAL A 191 15.58 -19.11 2.55
CA VAL A 191 14.19 -19.45 2.89
C VAL A 191 13.24 -18.44 2.28
N ARG A 192 12.25 -18.97 1.56
CA ARG A 192 11.13 -18.20 1.02
C ARG A 192 9.86 -18.70 1.66
N CYS A 193 9.01 -17.78 2.09
CA CYS A 193 7.78 -18.07 2.78
C CYS A 193 6.59 -17.52 2.00
N THR A 194 5.42 -18.15 2.16
CA THR A 194 4.14 -17.63 1.67
C THR A 194 3.13 -17.69 2.80
N LEU A 195 2.65 -16.54 3.25
CA LEU A 195 1.56 -16.42 4.20
C LEU A 195 0.23 -16.52 3.45
N TYR A 196 -0.54 -17.57 3.69
CA TYR A 196 -1.85 -17.79 3.08
C TYR A 196 -3.01 -17.27 3.93
N GLY A 197 -4.15 -17.05 3.28
CA GLY A 197 -5.38 -16.57 3.92
C GLY A 197 -5.43 -15.06 4.05
N VAL A 198 -4.62 -14.31 3.29
CA VAL A 198 -4.59 -12.85 3.30
C VAL A 198 -5.30 -12.29 2.07
N PRO A 199 -5.99 -11.14 2.20
CA PRO A 199 -6.68 -10.49 1.09
C PRO A 199 -5.69 -9.96 0.04
N LEU A 200 -6.15 -9.91 -1.21
CA LEU A 200 -5.37 -9.43 -2.35
C LEU A 200 -5.59 -7.95 -2.68
N SER A 201 -6.46 -7.29 -1.93
CA SER A 201 -6.89 -5.91 -2.15
C SER A 201 -7.56 -5.29 -0.93
N VAL A 202 -7.79 -3.98 -0.98
CA VAL A 202 -8.46 -3.18 0.05
C VAL A 202 -9.27 -2.04 -0.59
N PHE A 203 -10.45 -1.75 -0.03
CA PHE A 203 -11.28 -0.61 -0.43
C PHE A 203 -10.83 0.66 0.27
N LEU A 204 -10.72 1.76 -0.48
CA LEU A 204 -10.17 3.01 0.06
C LEU A 204 -11.16 3.72 0.99
N HIS A 205 -12.46 3.52 0.79
CA HIS A 205 -13.45 4.33 1.48
C HIS A 205 -13.57 3.99 2.97
N ASP A 206 -13.43 2.71 3.33
CA ASP A 206 -13.58 2.20 4.69
C ASP A 206 -12.45 1.27 5.16
N GLY A 207 -11.50 0.95 4.29
CA GLY A 207 -10.41 0.02 4.59
C GLY A 207 -10.83 -1.45 4.67
N HIS A 208 -12.03 -1.80 4.18
CA HIS A 208 -12.45 -3.19 4.11
C HIS A 208 -11.56 -3.97 3.14
N ALA A 209 -11.14 -5.17 3.56
CA ALA A 209 -10.36 -6.05 2.72
C ALA A 209 -11.23 -6.67 1.60
N GLY A 210 -10.65 -6.87 0.42
CA GLY A 210 -11.34 -7.60 -0.64
C GLY A 210 -11.64 -9.05 -0.26
N GLU A 211 -12.74 -9.60 -0.77
CA GLU A 211 -13.20 -10.96 -0.45
C GLU A 211 -12.26 -12.06 -0.94
N GLU A 212 -11.49 -11.79 -2.00
CA GLU A 212 -10.57 -12.76 -2.58
C GLU A 212 -9.32 -12.92 -1.71
N LEU A 213 -9.18 -14.11 -1.12
CA LEU A 213 -8.02 -14.49 -0.33
C LEU A 213 -6.98 -15.23 -1.17
N GLY A 214 -5.71 -14.99 -0.88
CA GLY A 214 -4.60 -15.67 -1.51
C GLY A 214 -3.41 -15.81 -0.57
N GLY A 215 -2.20 -15.73 -1.14
CA GLY A 215 -0.95 -15.73 -0.40
C GLY A 215 -0.18 -14.42 -0.58
N GLN A 216 0.57 -14.02 0.44
CA GLN A 216 1.62 -13.00 0.34
C GLN A 216 2.97 -13.66 0.55
N GLU A 217 3.83 -13.55 -0.44
CA GLU A 217 5.18 -14.05 -0.35
C GLU A 217 6.10 -13.08 0.38
N PHE A 218 7.05 -13.63 1.11
CA PHE A 218 8.08 -12.88 1.80
C PHE A 218 9.33 -13.73 2.01
N THR A 219 10.45 -13.08 2.27
CA THR A 219 11.70 -13.75 2.64
C THR A 219 11.94 -13.58 4.12
N VAL A 220 12.61 -14.58 4.72
CA VAL A 220 13.12 -14.49 6.08
C VAL A 220 14.64 -14.53 6.03
N GLY A 221 15.28 -13.83 6.94
CA GLY A 221 16.72 -13.73 7.06
C GLY A 221 17.15 -13.59 8.52
N SER A 222 18.36 -13.07 8.71
CA SER A 222 18.93 -12.79 10.04
C SER A 222 18.91 -14.01 10.99
N PRO A 223 19.55 -15.14 10.59
CA PRO A 223 19.58 -16.33 11.43
C PRO A 223 20.28 -16.03 12.76
N ALA A 224 19.65 -16.43 13.86
CA ALA A 224 20.19 -16.30 15.21
C ALA A 224 20.01 -17.62 15.97
N PHE A 225 21.12 -18.22 16.40
CA PHE A 225 21.08 -19.46 17.18
C PHE A 225 20.55 -19.22 18.60
N ASP A 226 19.81 -20.20 19.12
CA ASP A 226 19.34 -20.17 20.50
C ASP A 226 20.52 -20.23 21.47
N GLN A 227 20.33 -19.71 22.68
CA GLN A 227 21.38 -19.71 23.70
C GLN A 227 21.83 -21.14 24.01
N GLY A 228 23.10 -21.45 23.69
CA GLY A 228 23.69 -22.78 23.91
C GLY A 228 23.38 -23.80 22.80
N SER A 229 22.70 -23.39 21.73
CA SER A 229 22.46 -24.20 20.54
C SER A 229 23.45 -23.84 19.42
N PHE A 230 23.94 -24.85 18.71
CA PHE A 230 24.73 -24.68 17.49
C PHE A 230 23.95 -25.06 16.23
N THR A 231 22.71 -25.53 16.39
CA THR A 231 21.89 -26.06 15.30
C THR A 231 20.52 -25.39 15.20
N ASP A 232 19.93 -25.04 16.33
CA ASP A 232 18.57 -24.53 16.39
C ASP A 232 18.57 -23.03 16.65
N GLY A 233 17.58 -22.33 16.11
CA GLY A 233 17.50 -20.89 16.26
C GLY A 233 16.29 -20.27 15.58
N THR A 234 16.37 -18.97 15.39
CA THR A 234 15.31 -18.15 14.82
C THR A 234 15.70 -17.49 13.51
N MET A 235 14.72 -17.27 12.65
CA MET A 235 14.82 -16.42 11.48
C MET A 235 13.70 -15.38 11.50
N LYS A 236 13.98 -14.18 10.99
CA LYS A 236 13.02 -13.08 11.00
C LYS A 236 12.76 -12.56 9.60
N GLY A 237 11.52 -12.20 9.31
CA GLY A 237 11.14 -11.56 8.05
C GLY A 237 10.07 -10.51 8.27
N THR A 238 9.85 -9.70 7.25
CA THR A 238 8.83 -8.65 7.26
C THR A 238 8.09 -8.63 5.93
N LEU A 239 6.81 -8.35 5.98
CA LEU A 239 5.94 -8.16 4.82
C LEU A 239 4.87 -7.12 5.15
N ASP A 240 4.27 -6.55 4.11
CA ASP A 240 3.08 -5.71 4.24
C ASP A 240 1.90 -6.47 3.60
N VAL A 241 0.69 -6.29 4.13
CA VAL A 241 -0.54 -6.94 3.64
C VAL A 241 -1.70 -5.94 3.61
N PHE A 242 -2.70 -6.19 2.77
CA PHE A 242 -3.93 -5.37 2.73
C PHE A 242 -4.85 -5.56 3.94
N GLY A 243 -4.68 -6.66 4.68
CA GLY A 243 -5.50 -6.96 5.84
C GLY A 243 -5.10 -8.30 6.45
N PHE A 244 -5.58 -8.55 7.66
CA PHE A 244 -5.36 -9.81 8.37
C PHE A 244 -6.51 -10.03 9.35
N ASP A 245 -7.33 -11.04 9.10
CA ASP A 245 -8.47 -11.39 9.95
C ASP A 245 -8.17 -12.64 10.77
N ARG A 246 -7.87 -12.45 12.06
CA ARG A 246 -7.54 -13.52 13.01
C ARG A 246 -8.61 -14.60 13.17
N SER A 247 -9.85 -14.36 12.71
CA SER A 247 -10.92 -15.36 12.71
C SER A 247 -10.81 -16.37 11.56
N LEU A 248 -10.03 -16.05 10.53
CA LEU A 248 -9.78 -16.91 9.38
C LEU A 248 -8.61 -17.86 9.63
N SER A 249 -8.57 -18.94 8.87
CA SER A 249 -7.44 -19.86 8.87
C SER A 249 -6.27 -19.27 8.07
N HIS A 250 -5.15 -19.10 8.74
CA HIS A 250 -3.89 -18.66 8.14
C HIS A 250 -2.84 -19.76 8.25
N SER A 251 -1.95 -19.83 7.27
CA SER A 251 -0.81 -20.76 7.32
C SER A 251 0.40 -20.17 6.59
N ILE A 252 1.59 -20.62 6.97
CA ILE A 252 2.82 -20.24 6.29
C ILE A 252 3.38 -21.46 5.57
N LEU A 253 3.50 -21.38 4.24
CA LEU A 253 4.30 -22.34 3.49
C LEU A 253 5.75 -21.87 3.49
N LEU A 254 6.62 -22.66 4.11
CA LEU A 254 8.06 -22.46 4.12
C LEU A 254 8.70 -23.33 3.03
N ARG A 255 9.56 -22.72 2.21
CA ARG A 255 10.45 -23.41 1.27
C ARG A 255 11.89 -23.02 1.56
N ALA A 256 12.69 -23.97 2.02
CA ALA A 256 14.09 -23.76 2.34
C ALA A 256 14.99 -24.48 1.33
N LEU A 257 15.97 -23.77 0.78
CA LEU A 257 17.12 -24.33 0.09
C LEU A 257 18.24 -24.54 1.12
N LEU A 258 18.85 -25.72 1.14
CA LEU A 258 19.94 -26.02 2.07
C LEU A 258 21.31 -25.66 1.50
N VAL A 259 22.34 -25.68 2.36
CA VAL A 259 23.73 -25.28 2.05
C VAL A 259 24.43 -26.17 1.02
N ASP A 260 23.86 -27.34 0.69
CA ASP A 260 24.33 -28.20 -0.41
C ASP A 260 23.92 -27.69 -1.79
N GLY A 261 23.10 -26.63 -1.86
CA GLY A 261 22.68 -25.98 -3.09
C GLY A 261 21.63 -26.74 -3.90
N LYS A 262 21.15 -27.90 -3.43
CA LYS A 262 20.23 -28.77 -4.19
C LYS A 262 19.07 -29.31 -3.36
N THR A 263 19.24 -29.48 -2.05
CA THR A 263 18.19 -30.01 -1.19
C THR A 263 17.19 -28.89 -0.90
N VAL A 264 15.92 -29.13 -1.27
CA VAL A 264 14.81 -28.22 -1.01
C VAL A 264 13.84 -28.89 -0.05
N ILE A 265 13.54 -28.22 1.07
CA ILE A 265 12.57 -28.66 2.06
C ILE A 265 11.35 -27.76 2.00
N GLU A 266 10.16 -28.36 1.96
CA GLU A 266 8.88 -27.67 1.98
C GLU A 266 8.07 -28.12 3.20
N GLN A 267 7.60 -27.15 3.99
CA GLN A 267 6.79 -27.42 5.19
C GLN A 267 5.69 -26.36 5.34
N THR A 268 4.47 -26.81 5.68
CA THR A 268 3.35 -25.93 6.00
C THR A 268 3.23 -25.77 7.51
N LEU A 269 3.19 -24.53 7.97
CA LEU A 269 3.03 -24.15 9.37
C LEU A 269 1.58 -23.68 9.56
N THR A 270 0.78 -24.45 10.28
CA THR A 270 -0.63 -24.13 10.57
C THR A 270 -0.82 -23.57 11.98
N ASP A 271 0.07 -23.93 12.91
CA ASP A 271 0.06 -23.45 14.28
C ASP A 271 0.87 -22.16 14.35
N ILE A 272 0.23 -21.05 13.97
CA ILE A 272 0.83 -19.72 14.05
C ILE A 272 0.24 -18.95 15.24
N THR A 273 1.11 -18.34 16.04
CA THR A 273 0.72 -17.42 17.11
C THR A 273 0.76 -16.00 16.54
N VAL A 274 -0.31 -15.23 16.75
CA VAL A 274 -0.40 -13.85 16.23
C VAL A 274 -0.64 -12.89 17.38
N GLU A 275 0.31 -11.97 17.56
CA GLU A 275 0.18 -10.82 18.47
C GLU A 275 0.03 -9.54 17.65
N GLU A 276 -0.83 -8.64 18.12
CA GLU A 276 -1.07 -7.35 17.46
C GLU A 276 -0.52 -6.24 18.35
N GLN A 277 0.35 -5.41 17.78
CA GLN A 277 0.89 -4.23 18.42
C GLN A 277 0.46 -3.00 17.63
N THR A 278 -0.10 -2.01 18.33
CA THR A 278 -0.36 -0.69 17.77
C THR A 278 0.59 0.30 18.44
N ASP A 279 1.33 1.07 17.64
CA ASP A 279 2.20 2.11 18.16
C ASP A 279 1.41 3.38 18.55
N GLU A 280 2.11 4.39 19.10
CA GLU A 280 1.50 5.65 19.57
C GLU A 280 0.84 6.45 18.43
N ILE A 281 1.20 6.17 17.19
CA ILE A 281 0.78 6.84 15.96
C ILE A 281 -0.40 6.09 15.32
N GLY A 282 -0.69 4.86 15.78
CA GLY A 282 -1.77 4.02 15.28
C GLY A 282 -1.33 3.03 14.20
N ASN A 283 -0.03 2.86 13.96
CA ASN A 283 0.46 1.85 13.04
C ASN A 283 0.30 0.47 13.66
N ILE A 284 -0.33 -0.43 12.91
CA ILE A 284 -0.55 -1.80 13.32
C ILE A 284 0.59 -2.66 12.79
N THR A 285 1.33 -3.28 13.71
CA THR A 285 2.32 -4.32 13.44
C THR A 285 1.81 -5.65 14.00
N LEU A 286 1.75 -6.67 13.15
CA LEU A 286 1.43 -8.03 13.58
C LEU A 286 2.71 -8.82 13.76
N HIS A 287 2.90 -9.42 14.94
CA HIS A 287 3.98 -10.35 15.20
C HIS A 287 3.45 -11.77 15.04
N ILE A 288 3.95 -12.49 14.04
CA ILE A 288 3.61 -13.89 13.82
C ILE A 288 4.79 -14.75 14.26
N GLU A 289 4.54 -15.65 15.20
CA GLU A 289 5.50 -16.66 15.61
C GLU A 289 5.04 -18.05 15.15
N ALA A 290 5.95 -18.81 14.54
CA ALA A 290 5.66 -20.17 14.09
C ALA A 290 6.88 -21.09 14.26
N SER A 291 6.63 -22.37 14.51
CA SER A 291 7.69 -23.39 14.67
C SER A 291 7.73 -24.35 13.48
N VAL A 292 8.91 -24.56 12.92
CA VAL A 292 9.11 -25.55 11.85
C VAL A 292 9.01 -26.96 12.43
N PRO A 293 8.05 -27.79 11.99
CA PRO A 293 7.73 -29.03 12.69
C PRO A 293 8.79 -30.12 12.52
N LYS A 294 9.45 -30.20 11.35
CA LYS A 294 10.51 -31.18 11.07
C LYS A 294 11.87 -30.51 11.06
N THR A 295 12.82 -31.10 11.78
CA THR A 295 14.23 -30.72 11.73
C THR A 295 14.77 -30.84 10.31
N PHE A 296 15.52 -29.83 9.85
CA PHE A 296 16.19 -29.91 8.57
C PHE A 296 17.34 -30.92 8.62
N PRO A 297 17.49 -31.76 7.57
CA PRO A 297 18.55 -32.77 7.54
C PRO A 297 19.93 -32.12 7.44
N ASP A 298 20.94 -32.81 7.97
CA ASP A 298 22.33 -32.43 7.75
C ASP A 298 22.74 -32.71 6.30
N VAL A 299 23.40 -31.73 5.69
CA VAL A 299 23.88 -31.82 4.31
C VAL A 299 25.32 -31.30 4.20
N LYS A 300 26.07 -31.81 3.23
CA LYS A 300 27.44 -31.33 2.96
C LYS A 300 27.38 -30.01 2.16
N PRO A 301 28.06 -28.93 2.60
CA PRO A 301 28.07 -27.67 1.87
C PRO A 301 28.66 -27.80 0.46
N GLU A 302 28.09 -27.04 -0.48
CA GLU A 302 28.59 -26.93 -1.84
C GLU A 302 30.02 -26.34 -1.84
N GLY A 303 30.99 -27.05 -2.42
CA GLY A 303 32.40 -26.60 -2.47
C GLY A 303 33.23 -26.82 -1.21
N GLY A 304 32.71 -27.54 -0.21
CA GLY A 304 33.52 -28.01 0.91
C GLY A 304 34.65 -28.91 0.39
N SER A 305 35.90 -28.52 0.62
CA SER A 305 37.05 -29.34 0.25
C SER A 305 36.92 -30.70 0.94
N ASP A 306 36.86 -31.76 0.14
CA ASP A 306 37.11 -33.10 0.61
C ASP A 306 38.58 -33.15 1.07
N SER A 307 38.82 -32.76 2.32
CA SER A 307 40.04 -33.14 3.04
C SER A 307 39.85 -34.58 3.52
N GLY A 308 39.60 -35.46 2.56
CA GLY A 308 39.42 -36.88 2.67
C GLY A 308 39.89 -37.41 1.34
N PHE A 309 41.07 -38.02 1.34
CA PHE A 309 41.65 -38.68 0.17
C PHE A 309 40.62 -39.64 -0.43
N ASP A 310 39.97 -39.26 -1.53
CA ASP A 310 39.36 -40.22 -2.44
C ASP A 310 40.45 -40.70 -3.40
N VAL A 311 41.35 -41.54 -2.87
CA VAL A 311 42.16 -42.40 -3.71
C VAL A 311 41.32 -43.64 -3.94
N SER A 312 40.66 -43.69 -5.08
CA SER A 312 40.28 -44.95 -5.69
C SER A 312 41.59 -45.70 -5.99
N VAL A 313 42.02 -46.54 -5.05
CA VAL A 313 42.98 -47.61 -5.33
C VAL A 313 42.18 -48.61 -6.16
N ASP A 314 42.18 -48.42 -7.48
CA ASP A 314 41.81 -49.50 -8.39
C ASP A 314 42.72 -50.69 -8.08
N ASP A 315 42.07 -51.85 -7.97
CA ASP A 315 42.66 -53.13 -7.64
C ASP A 315 44.00 -53.32 -8.37
N TRP A 316 45.05 -53.61 -7.60
CA TRP A 316 46.23 -54.23 -8.17
C TRP A 316 45.80 -55.62 -8.64
N GLU A 317 45.57 -55.76 -9.95
CA GLU A 317 45.42 -57.08 -10.56
C GLU A 317 46.70 -57.88 -10.34
N ASP A 318 46.57 -59.02 -9.66
CA ASP A 318 47.61 -60.04 -9.54
C ASP A 318 48.02 -60.54 -10.93
N ASP A 319 49.31 -60.42 -11.21
CA ASP A 319 50.17 -61.17 -12.13
C ASP A 319 49.53 -61.93 -13.31
N GLN A 320 49.75 -61.42 -14.53
CA GLN A 320 49.90 -62.29 -15.71
C GLN A 320 51.35 -62.30 -16.19
N GLN A 321 52.02 -63.41 -15.90
CA GLN A 321 53.28 -63.82 -16.49
C GLN A 321 53.04 -64.15 -17.97
N VAL A 322 53.57 -63.33 -18.88
CA VAL A 322 53.58 -63.63 -20.32
C VAL A 322 54.98 -64.06 -20.72
N ASP A 323 55.13 -65.34 -21.04
CA ASP A 323 56.34 -65.92 -21.64
C ASP A 323 56.58 -65.33 -23.04
N ILE A 324 57.81 -64.86 -23.27
CA ILE A 324 58.27 -64.34 -24.58
C ILE A 324 59.02 -65.48 -25.27
N PRO A 325 58.56 -65.99 -26.43
CA PRO A 325 59.31 -66.99 -27.18
C PRO A 325 60.52 -66.35 -27.88
N VAL A 326 61.64 -67.09 -27.87
CA VAL A 326 62.99 -66.72 -28.35
C VAL A 326 63.04 -66.61 -29.87
#